data_AF-A0A2V5PD44-F1
#
_entry.id   AF-A0A2V5PD44-F1
#
_cell.length_a   1.000
_cell.length_b   1.000
_cell.length_c   1.000
_cell.angle_alpha   90.00
_cell.angle_beta   90.00
_cell.angle_gamma   90.00
#
_symmetry.space_group_name_H-M   'P 1'
#
loop_
_entity.id
_entity.type
_entity.pdbx_description
1 polymer ?
#
loop_
_entity_poly.entity_id
_entity_poly.type
_entity_poly.pdbx_seq_one_letter_code
_entity_poly.pdbx_strand_id
1 'polypeptide(L)'
;MTTPKPVETPPGSAPTQAAAAWIALYQKWKKRFESWAEFWAKFWAAYWLLIIGSFLILGSAFLKWVQYPLTSNLSGLKFPLFHDSGVIPHVTLLSFGVLGIVVLIAGVILRRFFALALGLAAAVLITVSVLTPAHIAFQQPMMLRHLIDELQAVPWHKVFTKDYFPANYGSPEVLPNQLVLYTASGRLLAAFSFLRIGWTCFVLGSLLVAIYAVRRLPDGKTAIGLALICLPLGALAIVITPPIIGQHYFNSGSIAKAQGHNQEAIADYRKAMKWDAWHAQDIGLYATIGDLQKKNGIENNSPERHISRAVELQQAKEYEAAIFELSRAAEASGAIAAAARRESAKTRIELGLALYQAGGIGGAVTNWQLALADDPTQEVFILPYLARGYFDVGRYEAALQAVDRLIKIISSHSSMVADVYSLGGDCYAKLGRDADARRYYSLSYAKDWIVNYWAISRLAGE
;
A
#
# COMPACT_ATOMS: atom_id res chain seq x y z
N MET A 1 -7.37 -68.30 78.28
CA MET A 1 -6.67 -67.57 77.20
C MET A 1 -7.35 -66.22 77.03
N THR A 2 -6.79 -65.21 77.68
CA THR A 2 -7.25 -63.81 77.66
C THR A 2 -6.69 -63.10 76.43
N THR A 3 -7.58 -62.57 75.59
CA THR A 3 -7.25 -61.71 74.45
C THR A 3 -6.73 -60.35 74.93
N PRO A 4 -5.60 -59.83 74.42
CA PRO A 4 -5.19 -58.46 74.69
C PRO A 4 -5.98 -57.49 73.80
N LYS A 5 -6.48 -56.41 74.42
CA LYS A 5 -7.16 -55.27 73.79
C LYS A 5 -6.26 -54.58 72.76
N PRO A 6 -6.81 -54.02 71.66
CA PRO A 6 -6.05 -53.22 70.73
C PRO A 6 -5.62 -51.91 71.39
N VAL A 7 -4.34 -51.58 71.29
CA VAL A 7 -3.79 -50.28 71.66
C VAL A 7 -4.21 -49.28 70.59
N GLU A 8 -5.12 -48.37 70.94
CA GLU A 8 -5.44 -47.21 70.11
C GLU A 8 -4.21 -46.29 70.04
N THR A 9 -3.69 -46.09 68.82
CA THR A 9 -2.64 -45.12 68.55
C THR A 9 -3.21 -43.70 68.62
N PRO A 10 -2.52 -42.74 69.25
CA PRO A 10 -3.02 -41.39 69.39
C PRO A 10 -3.06 -40.68 68.02
N PRO A 11 -4.06 -39.82 67.75
CA PRO A 11 -4.12 -39.06 66.51
C PRO A 11 -2.90 -38.14 66.43
N GLY A 12 -2.09 -38.32 65.38
CA GLY A 12 -0.92 -37.46 65.11
C GLY A 12 -1.30 -35.98 65.16
N SER A 13 -0.44 -35.16 65.77
CA SER A 13 -0.69 -33.74 66.00
C SER A 13 -1.08 -33.02 64.69
N ALA A 14 -2.09 -32.14 64.76
CA ALA A 14 -2.66 -31.41 63.62
C ALA A 14 -1.65 -30.81 62.61
N PRO A 15 -0.45 -30.32 63.00
CA PRO A 15 0.55 -29.82 62.06
C PRO A 15 1.14 -30.90 61.14
N THR A 16 1.30 -32.12 61.64
CA THR A 16 1.89 -33.24 60.87
C THR A 16 0.92 -33.80 59.84
N GLN A 17 -0.38 -33.84 60.16
CA GLN A 17 -1.43 -34.19 59.19
C GLN A 17 -1.60 -33.11 58.12
N ALA A 18 -1.49 -31.83 58.48
CA ALA A 18 -1.53 -30.72 57.53
C ALA A 18 -0.34 -30.75 56.56
N ALA A 19 0.88 -31.01 57.05
CA ALA A 19 2.07 -31.13 56.21
C ALA A 19 1.97 -32.33 55.23
N ALA A 20 1.49 -33.49 55.70
CA ALA A 20 1.27 -34.65 54.86
C ALA A 20 0.19 -34.39 53.78
N ALA A 21 -0.90 -33.69 54.13
CA ALA A 21 -1.93 -33.29 53.18
C ALA A 21 -1.40 -32.32 52.10
N TRP A 22 -0.55 -31.36 52.48
CA TRP A 22 0.10 -30.45 51.53
C TRP A 22 1.06 -31.16 50.58
N ILE A 23 1.86 -32.11 51.07
CA ILE A 23 2.78 -32.92 50.24
C ILE A 23 1.98 -33.79 49.26
N ALA A 24 0.89 -34.42 49.72
CA ALA A 24 0.01 -35.21 48.86
C ALA A 24 -0.68 -34.36 47.79
N LEU A 25 -1.13 -33.15 48.15
CA LEU A 25 -1.70 -32.17 47.21
C LEU A 25 -0.65 -31.76 46.17
N TYR A 26 0.57 -31.43 46.61
CA TYR A 26 1.68 -31.05 45.73
C TYR A 26 2.05 -32.17 44.75
N GLN A 27 2.17 -33.42 45.22
CA GLN A 27 2.46 -34.55 44.32
C GLN A 27 1.33 -34.82 43.31
N LYS A 28 0.06 -34.65 43.72
CA LYS A 28 -1.10 -34.75 42.82
C LYS A 28 -1.06 -33.66 41.74
N TRP A 29 -0.71 -32.42 42.11
CA TRP A 29 -0.52 -31.33 41.16
C TRP A 29 0.68 -31.56 40.25
N LYS A 30 1.82 -32.00 40.77
CA LYS A 30 3.02 -32.32 39.98
C LYS A 30 2.75 -33.38 38.91
N LYS A 31 2.10 -34.50 39.27
CA LYS A 31 1.69 -35.53 38.29
C LYS A 31 0.73 -34.99 37.22
N ARG A 32 -0.20 -34.11 37.61
CA ARG A 32 -1.08 -33.43 36.64
C ARG A 32 -0.28 -32.54 35.70
N PHE A 33 0.65 -31.75 36.22
CA PHE A 33 1.52 -30.89 35.41
C PHE A 33 2.40 -31.69 34.45
N GLU A 34 3.01 -32.79 34.89
CA GLU A 34 3.80 -33.68 34.03
C GLU A 34 2.95 -34.30 32.91
N SER A 35 1.76 -34.79 33.26
CA SER A 35 0.80 -35.32 32.27
C SER A 35 0.37 -34.24 31.27
N TRP A 36 0.14 -33.02 31.73
CA TRP A 36 -0.18 -31.89 30.86
C TRP A 36 1.01 -31.54 29.96
N ALA A 37 2.23 -31.49 30.50
CA ALA A 37 3.43 -31.18 29.75
C ALA A 37 3.70 -32.22 28.65
N GLU A 38 3.53 -33.51 28.93
CA GLU A 38 3.69 -34.57 27.94
C GLU A 38 2.60 -34.49 26.85
N PHE A 39 1.35 -34.22 27.25
CA PHE A 39 0.26 -33.97 26.30
C PHE A 39 0.56 -32.78 25.39
N TRP A 40 0.98 -31.64 25.95
CA TRP A 40 1.36 -30.45 25.20
C TRP A 40 2.56 -30.68 24.31
N ALA A 41 3.57 -31.44 24.74
CA ALA A 41 4.74 -31.79 23.93
C ALA A 41 4.34 -32.64 22.72
N LYS A 42 3.50 -33.68 22.91
CA LYS A 42 2.98 -34.51 21.81
C LYS A 42 2.09 -33.70 20.86
N PHE A 43 1.23 -32.85 21.40
CA PHE A 43 0.39 -31.96 20.62
C PHE A 43 1.23 -30.97 19.80
N TRP A 44 2.22 -30.33 20.42
CA TRP A 44 3.12 -29.41 19.75
C TRP A 44 3.91 -30.12 18.65
N ALA A 45 4.54 -31.26 18.94
CA ALA A 45 5.27 -32.06 17.96
C ALA A 45 4.39 -32.45 16.75
N ALA A 46 3.11 -32.73 16.98
CA ALA A 46 2.17 -33.12 15.94
C ALA A 46 1.57 -31.94 15.14
N TYR A 47 1.52 -30.71 15.68
CA TYR A 47 0.76 -29.60 15.12
C TYR A 47 1.51 -28.27 15.00
N TRP A 48 2.79 -28.18 15.39
CA TRP A 48 3.53 -26.92 15.42
C TRP A 48 3.53 -26.16 14.09
N LEU A 49 3.67 -26.85 12.95
CA LEU A 49 3.60 -26.22 11.62
C LEU A 49 2.26 -25.54 11.37
N LEU A 50 1.16 -26.20 11.74
CA LEU A 50 -0.19 -25.66 11.59
C LEU A 50 -0.40 -24.49 12.56
N ILE A 51 0.08 -24.58 13.80
CA ILE A 51 -0.08 -23.54 14.81
C ILE A 51 0.69 -22.28 14.42
N ILE A 52 1.99 -22.41 14.10
CA ILE A 52 2.82 -21.29 13.68
C ILE A 52 2.30 -20.71 12.37
N GLY A 53 1.96 -21.55 11.39
CA GLY A 53 1.40 -21.10 10.12
C GLY A 53 0.10 -20.33 10.28
N SER A 54 -0.81 -20.82 11.14
CA SER A 54 -2.06 -20.14 11.45
C SER A 54 -1.83 -18.80 12.15
N PHE A 55 -0.90 -18.75 13.11
CA PHE A 55 -0.56 -17.50 13.80
C PHE A 55 0.03 -16.46 12.85
N LEU A 56 0.90 -16.87 11.92
CA LEU A 56 1.45 -15.98 10.88
C LEU A 56 0.36 -15.46 9.93
N ILE A 57 -0.59 -16.30 9.51
CA ILE A 57 -1.71 -15.89 8.66
C ILE A 57 -2.63 -14.90 9.41
N LEU A 58 -2.99 -15.20 10.66
CA LEU A 58 -3.83 -14.31 11.47
C LEU A 58 -3.13 -12.99 11.77
N GLY A 59 -1.86 -13.03 12.19
CA GLY A 59 -1.07 -11.84 12.48
C GLY A 59 -0.83 -10.99 11.24
N SER A 60 -0.58 -11.62 10.08
CA SER A 60 -0.34 -10.88 8.83
C SER A 60 -1.51 -10.01 8.40
N ALA A 61 -2.76 -10.36 8.72
CA ALA A 61 -3.92 -9.55 8.39
C ALA A 61 -3.85 -8.12 9.00
N PHE A 62 -3.24 -7.99 10.18
CA PHE A 62 -3.05 -6.71 10.87
C PHE A 62 -1.76 -5.98 10.50
N LEU A 63 -0.80 -6.70 9.92
CA LEU A 63 0.48 -6.14 9.48
C LEU A 63 0.34 -5.40 8.15
N LYS A 64 1.34 -4.56 7.84
CA LYS A 64 1.44 -3.82 6.58
C LYS A 64 1.74 -4.77 5.43
N TRP A 65 0.84 -4.83 4.45
CA TRP A 65 0.98 -5.63 3.23
C TRP A 65 1.63 -4.84 2.11
N VAL A 66 1.09 -3.65 1.83
CA VAL A 66 1.58 -2.74 0.78
C VAL A 66 2.06 -1.45 1.43
N GLN A 67 3.30 -1.05 1.14
CA GLN A 67 3.85 0.23 1.59
C GLN A 67 3.75 1.28 0.50
N TYR A 68 3.05 2.36 0.85
CA TYR A 68 3.08 3.61 0.12
C TYR A 68 4.29 4.45 0.56
N PRO A 69 5.00 5.10 -0.38
CA PRO A 69 6.14 5.96 -0.05
C PRO A 69 5.81 7.17 0.82
N LEU A 70 4.60 7.73 0.71
CA LEU A 70 4.16 8.91 1.45
C LEU A 70 2.86 8.68 2.23
N THR A 71 1.89 7.99 1.62
CA THR A 71 0.57 7.79 2.23
C THR A 71 0.53 6.60 3.20
N SER A 72 -0.59 6.44 3.91
CA SER A 72 -0.76 5.38 4.88
C SER A 72 -0.70 3.99 4.24
N ASN A 73 0.19 3.15 4.75
CA ASN A 73 0.33 1.75 4.36
C ASN A 73 -1.00 0.96 4.45
N LEU A 74 -1.22 0.04 3.51
CA LEU A 74 -2.38 -0.86 3.54
C LEU A 74 -2.05 -2.12 4.34
N SER A 75 -2.90 -2.41 5.33
CA SER A 75 -2.87 -3.70 6.05
C SER A 75 -3.64 -4.77 5.28
N GLY A 76 -3.43 -6.05 5.61
CA GLY A 76 -4.16 -7.15 4.96
C GLY A 76 -5.69 -7.05 5.08
N LEU A 77 -6.20 -6.50 6.19
CA LEU A 77 -7.63 -6.22 6.39
C LEU A 77 -8.19 -5.07 5.53
N LYS A 78 -7.32 -4.20 5.02
CA LYS A 78 -7.70 -3.04 4.20
C LYS A 78 -7.41 -3.25 2.72
N PHE A 79 -6.58 -4.23 2.37
CA PHE A 79 -6.19 -4.48 1.00
C PHE A 79 -7.34 -5.17 0.22
N PRO A 80 -8.03 -4.46 -0.69
CA PRO A 80 -9.26 -4.94 -1.31
C PRO A 80 -8.97 -6.00 -2.37
N LEU A 81 -9.83 -7.02 -2.43
CA LEU A 81 -9.73 -8.13 -3.39
C LEU A 81 -10.38 -7.82 -4.75
N PHE A 82 -11.26 -6.82 -4.78
CA PHE A 82 -11.93 -6.35 -5.98
C PHE A 82 -11.73 -4.84 -6.13
N HIS A 83 -11.98 -4.33 -7.34
CA HIS A 83 -11.85 -2.91 -7.65
C HIS A 83 -12.70 -2.08 -6.67
N ASP A 84 -12.09 -1.10 -6.00
CA ASP A 84 -12.78 -0.23 -5.05
C ASP A 84 -13.94 0.48 -5.75
N SER A 85 -15.15 0.27 -5.24
CA SER A 85 -16.36 1.01 -5.64
C SER A 85 -16.48 2.36 -4.92
N GLY A 86 -15.43 2.81 -4.21
CA GLY A 86 -15.40 4.11 -3.53
C GLY A 86 -16.25 4.19 -2.26
N VAL A 87 -16.78 3.07 -1.75
CA VAL A 87 -17.71 3.05 -0.61
C VAL A 87 -17.07 2.32 0.58
N ILE A 88 -16.51 3.11 1.51
CA ILE A 88 -16.13 2.79 2.91
C ILE A 88 -14.65 2.34 3.14
N PRO A 89 -13.82 3.17 3.80
CA PRO A 89 -12.37 2.96 3.93
C PRO A 89 -11.90 2.21 5.20
N HIS A 90 -12.76 1.50 5.93
CA HIS A 90 -12.39 1.05 7.29
C HIS A 90 -12.23 -0.46 7.49
N VAL A 91 -13.05 -1.31 6.85
CA VAL A 91 -12.82 -2.76 6.74
C VAL A 91 -13.56 -3.24 5.49
N THR A 92 -12.85 -3.72 4.48
CA THR A 92 -13.51 -4.34 3.34
C THR A 92 -13.80 -5.80 3.71
N LEU A 93 -15.09 -6.19 3.75
CA LEU A 93 -15.47 -7.60 3.96
C LEU A 93 -14.80 -8.53 2.92
N LEU A 94 -14.41 -7.97 1.77
CA LEU A 94 -13.70 -8.61 0.67
C LEU A 94 -12.24 -8.12 0.61
N SER A 95 -11.49 -8.33 1.70
CA SER A 95 -10.04 -8.07 1.74
C SER A 95 -9.23 -9.37 1.61
N PHE A 96 -7.99 -9.26 1.13
CA PHE A 96 -7.05 -10.39 1.07
C PHE A 96 -6.81 -11.04 2.45
N GLY A 97 -6.66 -10.22 3.50
CA GLY A 97 -6.48 -10.70 4.87
C GLY A 97 -7.71 -11.41 5.42
N VAL A 98 -8.91 -10.85 5.23
CA VAL A 98 -10.16 -11.47 5.68
C VAL A 98 -10.38 -12.80 4.98
N LEU A 99 -10.19 -12.85 3.65
CA LEU A 99 -10.29 -14.08 2.87
C LEU A 99 -9.33 -15.16 3.40
N GLY A 100 -8.07 -14.78 3.68
CA GLY A 100 -7.09 -15.69 4.26
C GLY A 100 -7.51 -16.29 5.60
N ILE A 101 -8.05 -15.45 6.50
CA ILE A 101 -8.56 -15.91 7.81
C ILE A 101 -9.73 -16.88 7.63
N VAL A 102 -10.71 -16.52 6.80
CA VAL A 102 -11.91 -17.35 6.56
C VAL A 102 -11.53 -18.70 5.95
N VAL A 103 -10.66 -18.71 4.93
CA VAL A 103 -10.18 -19.94 4.28
C VAL A 103 -9.43 -20.82 5.26
N LEU A 104 -8.57 -20.25 6.12
CA LEU A 104 -7.85 -20.99 7.14
C LEU A 104 -8.81 -21.63 8.16
N ILE A 105 -9.75 -20.85 8.71
CA ILE A 105 -10.73 -21.35 9.69
C ILE A 105 -11.59 -22.46 9.08
N ALA A 106 -12.10 -22.23 7.86
CA ALA A 106 -12.87 -23.24 7.12
C ALA A 106 -12.03 -24.52 6.90
N GLY A 107 -10.78 -24.38 6.46
CA GLY A 107 -9.87 -25.52 6.26
C GLY A 107 -9.65 -26.34 7.52
N VAL A 108 -9.47 -25.68 8.67
CA VAL A 108 -9.26 -26.34 9.97
C VAL A 108 -10.54 -27.05 10.45
N ILE A 109 -11.70 -26.42 10.32
CA ILE A 109 -12.99 -26.99 10.73
C ILE A 109 -13.35 -28.18 9.84
N LEU A 110 -13.31 -27.99 8.51
CA LEU A 110 -13.69 -29.03 7.55
C LEU A 110 -12.71 -30.21 7.54
N ARG A 111 -11.48 -30.06 8.05
CA ARG A 111 -10.55 -31.19 8.20
C ARG A 111 -11.13 -32.36 9.00
N ARG A 112 -12.06 -32.08 9.93
CA ARG A 112 -12.74 -33.12 10.71
C ARG A 112 -13.62 -34.03 9.85
N PHE A 113 -14.13 -33.52 8.74
CA PHE A 113 -15.04 -34.22 7.84
C PHE A 113 -14.35 -34.70 6.56
N PHE A 114 -13.33 -33.99 6.10
CA PHE A 114 -12.66 -34.26 4.84
C PHE A 114 -11.14 -34.05 4.94
N ALA A 115 -10.37 -35.14 4.81
CA ALA A 115 -8.91 -35.10 4.96
C ALA A 115 -8.21 -34.15 3.97
N LEU A 116 -8.81 -33.91 2.79
CA LEU A 116 -8.28 -33.02 1.75
C LEU A 116 -8.66 -31.55 1.95
N ALA A 117 -9.58 -31.21 2.86
CA ALA A 117 -10.06 -29.83 3.04
C ALA A 117 -8.92 -28.88 3.42
N LEU A 118 -8.01 -29.33 4.29
CA LEU A 118 -6.86 -28.52 4.69
C LEU A 118 -5.86 -28.33 3.54
N GLY A 119 -5.70 -29.34 2.68
CA GLY A 119 -4.88 -29.23 1.46
C GLY A 119 -5.47 -28.23 0.46
N LEU A 120 -6.79 -28.26 0.26
CA LEU A 120 -7.49 -27.28 -0.58
C LEU A 120 -7.38 -25.86 0.00
N ALA A 121 -7.59 -25.70 1.30
CA ALA A 121 -7.42 -24.40 1.97
C ALA A 121 -6.00 -23.88 1.82
N ALA A 122 -4.98 -24.72 2.01
CA ALA A 122 -3.59 -24.36 1.80
C ALA A 122 -3.29 -23.95 0.35
N ALA A 123 -3.86 -24.67 -0.62
CA ALA A 123 -3.73 -24.33 -2.03
C ALA A 123 -4.34 -22.96 -2.34
N VAL A 124 -5.54 -22.67 -1.84
CA VAL A 124 -6.19 -21.36 -1.98
C VAL A 124 -5.35 -20.26 -1.31
N LEU A 125 -4.81 -20.49 -0.12
CA LEU A 125 -3.94 -19.51 0.56
C LEU A 125 -2.66 -19.21 -0.25
N ILE A 126 -2.03 -20.23 -0.83
CA ILE A 126 -0.90 -20.06 -1.75
C ILE A 126 -1.33 -19.30 -3.01
N THR A 127 -2.49 -19.62 -3.59
CA THR A 127 -3.04 -18.88 -4.74
C THR A 127 -3.21 -17.39 -4.41
N VAL A 128 -3.80 -17.06 -3.27
CA VAL A 128 -3.94 -15.68 -2.79
C VAL A 128 -2.57 -15.00 -2.65
N SER A 129 -1.58 -15.73 -2.11
CA SER A 129 -0.21 -15.24 -1.91
C SER A 129 0.50 -14.89 -3.23
N VAL A 130 0.36 -15.76 -4.24
CA VAL A 130 0.93 -15.60 -5.59
C VAL A 130 0.20 -14.53 -6.39
N LEU A 131 -1.13 -14.44 -6.24
CA LEU A 131 -1.95 -13.46 -6.95
C LEU A 131 -1.80 -12.04 -6.41
N THR A 132 -1.43 -11.86 -5.13
CA THR A 132 -1.29 -10.51 -4.53
C THR A 132 -0.43 -9.56 -5.39
N PRO A 133 0.84 -9.86 -5.72
CA PRO A 133 1.65 -8.98 -6.58
C PRO A 133 1.09 -8.83 -8.00
N ALA A 134 0.53 -9.89 -8.57
CA ALA A 134 -0.07 -9.85 -9.91
C ALA A 134 -1.34 -8.97 -9.94
N HIS A 135 -2.12 -8.97 -8.86
CA HIS A 135 -3.31 -8.13 -8.68
C HIS A 135 -2.90 -6.65 -8.65
N ILE A 136 -1.87 -6.29 -7.86
CA ILE A 136 -1.29 -4.94 -7.86
C ILE A 136 -0.81 -4.57 -9.26
N ALA A 137 -0.06 -5.46 -9.92
CA ALA A 137 0.60 -5.16 -11.19
C ALA A 137 -0.38 -5.00 -12.37
N PHE A 138 -1.44 -5.82 -12.42
CA PHE A 138 -2.24 -5.99 -13.63
C PHE A 138 -3.74 -5.73 -13.45
N GLN A 139 -4.29 -5.96 -12.26
CA GLN A 139 -5.73 -5.76 -12.00
C GLN A 139 -6.03 -4.39 -11.38
N GLN A 140 -5.05 -3.76 -10.73
CA GLN A 140 -5.15 -2.42 -10.15
C GLN A 140 -4.06 -1.47 -10.69
N PRO A 141 -4.04 -1.19 -12.01
CA PRO A 141 -3.04 -0.30 -12.62
C PRO A 141 -3.03 1.10 -12.01
N MET A 142 -4.19 1.59 -11.55
CA MET A 142 -4.30 2.87 -10.84
C MET A 142 -3.51 2.88 -9.53
N MET A 143 -3.59 1.80 -8.76
CA MET A 143 -2.89 1.69 -7.49
C MET A 143 -1.38 1.60 -7.71
N LEU A 144 -0.94 0.78 -8.67
CA LEU A 144 0.48 0.72 -9.04
C LEU A 144 0.98 2.09 -9.48
N ARG A 145 0.23 2.80 -10.33
CA ARG A 145 0.62 4.14 -10.77
C ARG A 145 0.69 5.12 -9.62
N HIS A 146 -0.26 5.09 -8.68
CA HIS A 146 -0.21 5.95 -7.50
C HIS A 146 1.03 5.68 -6.63
N LEU A 147 1.37 4.40 -6.40
CA LEU A 147 2.59 4.00 -5.69
C LEU A 147 3.86 4.54 -6.36
N ILE A 148 3.89 4.54 -7.69
CA ILE A 148 5.02 5.03 -8.48
C ILE A 148 5.06 6.56 -8.47
N ASP A 149 3.92 7.23 -8.66
CA ASP A 149 3.81 8.69 -8.60
C ASP A 149 4.28 9.18 -7.22
N GLU A 150 3.91 8.48 -6.14
CA GLU A 150 4.44 8.73 -4.80
C GLU A 150 5.95 8.58 -4.71
N LEU A 151 6.49 7.48 -5.24
CA LEU A 151 7.92 7.21 -5.23
C LEU A 151 8.70 8.28 -5.99
N GLN A 152 8.18 8.74 -7.12
CA GLN A 152 8.78 9.78 -7.96
C GLN A 152 8.65 11.19 -7.37
N ALA A 153 7.61 11.45 -6.59
CA ALA A 153 7.41 12.75 -5.95
C ALA A 153 8.30 12.96 -4.73
N VAL A 154 8.78 11.90 -4.05
CA VAL A 154 9.57 12.03 -2.80
C VAL A 154 10.79 12.95 -2.95
N PRO A 155 11.65 12.83 -4.00
CA PRO A 155 12.79 13.73 -4.16
C PRO A 155 12.38 15.19 -4.31
N TRP A 156 11.32 15.47 -5.08
CA TRP A 156 10.81 16.82 -5.31
C TRP A 156 10.22 17.43 -4.03
N HIS A 157 9.44 16.65 -3.29
CA HIS A 157 8.96 17.06 -1.98
C HIS A 157 10.10 17.42 -1.06
N LYS A 158 11.15 16.60 -1.02
CA LYS A 158 12.30 16.86 -0.17
C LYS A 158 13.04 18.14 -0.55
N VAL A 159 13.20 18.42 -1.84
CA VAL A 159 13.81 19.69 -2.29
C VAL A 159 12.92 20.86 -1.88
N PHE A 160 11.62 20.78 -2.15
CA PHE A 160 10.70 21.87 -1.79
C PHE A 160 10.61 22.09 -0.27
N THR A 161 10.50 21.04 0.53
CA THR A 161 10.48 21.19 2.00
C THR A 161 11.82 21.69 2.52
N LYS A 162 12.94 21.22 1.98
CA LYS A 162 14.26 21.75 2.36
C LYS A 162 14.38 23.25 2.08
N ASP A 163 13.88 23.71 0.94
CA ASP A 163 14.08 25.09 0.48
C ASP A 163 13.02 26.06 1.06
N TYR A 164 11.82 25.57 1.38
CA TYR A 164 10.67 26.42 1.74
C TYR A 164 9.98 26.05 3.06
N PHE A 165 10.22 24.87 3.63
CA PHE A 165 9.79 24.57 4.99
C PHE A 165 10.89 24.95 6.00
N PRO A 166 10.53 25.15 7.27
CA PRO A 166 11.52 25.29 8.31
C PRO A 166 12.48 24.10 8.34
N ALA A 167 13.78 24.37 8.31
CA ALA A 167 14.79 23.35 8.04
C ALA A 167 14.85 22.25 9.11
N ASN A 168 14.62 21.01 8.67
CA ASN A 168 14.91 19.79 9.40
C ASN A 168 16.02 19.02 8.68
N TYR A 169 17.13 18.74 9.37
CA TYR A 169 18.33 18.14 8.78
C TYR A 169 18.35 16.60 8.87
N GLY A 170 17.17 15.98 8.90
CA GLY A 170 17.01 14.53 9.05
C GLY A 170 17.72 13.69 8.01
N SER A 171 18.04 12.45 8.40
CA SER A 171 18.73 11.50 7.55
C SER A 171 17.92 11.23 6.28
N PRO A 172 18.53 11.24 5.08
CA PRO A 172 17.86 10.87 3.85
C PRO A 172 17.29 9.45 3.96
N GLU A 173 15.96 9.30 3.81
CA GLU A 173 15.40 7.98 3.49
C GLU A 173 15.99 7.51 2.16
N VAL A 174 16.58 6.31 2.17
CA VAL A 174 17.17 5.69 0.99
C VAL A 174 16.03 5.15 0.12
N LEU A 175 15.73 5.84 -0.97
CA LEU A 175 14.71 5.43 -1.93
C LEU A 175 15.33 4.47 -2.97
N PRO A 176 14.63 3.40 -3.36
CA PRO A 176 15.09 2.51 -4.42
C PRO A 176 15.10 3.21 -5.78
N ASN A 177 16.01 2.74 -6.65
CA ASN A 177 16.25 3.27 -8.00
C ASN A 177 15.02 3.13 -8.92
N GLN A 178 15.01 3.94 -9.99
CA GLN A 178 13.99 3.98 -11.05
C GLN A 178 13.53 2.58 -11.48
N LEU A 179 12.21 2.34 -11.37
CA LEU A 179 11.58 1.09 -11.79
C LEU A 179 11.24 1.16 -13.29
N VAL A 180 11.60 0.11 -14.02
CA VAL A 180 11.22 -0.07 -15.43
C VAL A 180 9.79 -0.58 -15.49
N LEU A 181 8.88 0.14 -16.14
CA LEU A 181 7.42 -0.13 -16.05
C LEU A 181 6.77 -0.46 -17.40
N TYR A 182 7.51 -0.29 -18.50
CA TYR A 182 7.00 -0.56 -19.85
C TYR A 182 6.97 -2.05 -20.20
N THR A 183 7.35 -2.94 -19.27
CA THR A 183 7.26 -4.39 -19.43
C THR A 183 6.38 -5.00 -18.34
N ALA A 184 5.70 -6.11 -18.65
CA ALA A 184 4.92 -6.87 -17.67
C ALA A 184 5.80 -7.36 -16.50
N SER A 185 7.03 -7.79 -16.78
CA SER A 185 8.00 -8.20 -15.75
C SER A 185 8.42 -7.03 -14.86
N GLY A 186 8.62 -5.85 -15.45
CA GLY A 186 8.94 -4.62 -14.74
C GLY A 186 7.83 -4.17 -13.79
N ARG A 187 6.57 -4.24 -14.25
CA ARG A 187 5.38 -3.97 -13.41
C ARG A 187 5.24 -4.97 -12.26
N LEU A 188 5.49 -6.25 -12.51
CA LEU A 188 5.48 -7.26 -11.46
C LEU A 188 6.59 -7.00 -10.42
N LEU A 189 7.80 -6.68 -10.87
CA LEU A 189 8.92 -6.33 -9.99
C LEU A 189 8.62 -5.08 -9.16
N ALA A 190 8.01 -4.07 -9.77
CA ALA A 190 7.53 -2.88 -9.08
C ALA A 190 6.49 -3.22 -8.02
N ALA A 191 5.50 -4.06 -8.34
CA ALA A 191 4.53 -4.51 -7.33
C ALA A 191 5.21 -5.24 -6.15
N PHE A 192 6.20 -6.09 -6.41
CA PHE A 192 6.97 -6.77 -5.36
C PHE A 192 7.74 -5.80 -4.46
N SER A 193 8.30 -4.71 -5.01
CA SER A 193 9.11 -3.76 -4.23
C SER A 193 8.29 -2.99 -3.18
N PHE A 194 6.97 -2.89 -3.36
CA PHE A 194 6.06 -2.27 -2.40
C PHE A 194 5.50 -3.25 -1.35
N LEU A 195 5.71 -4.56 -1.50
CA LEU A 195 5.24 -5.55 -0.52
C LEU A 195 6.11 -5.52 0.76
N ARG A 196 5.48 -5.80 1.90
CA ARG A 196 6.10 -5.73 3.24
C ARG A 196 5.84 -6.97 4.10
N ILE A 197 6.24 -6.87 5.37
CA ILE A 197 6.27 -7.96 6.33
C ILE A 197 4.93 -8.68 6.50
N GLY A 198 3.80 -7.99 6.31
CA GLY A 198 2.49 -8.62 6.33
C GLY A 198 2.36 -9.68 5.24
N TRP A 199 2.67 -9.33 3.99
CA TRP A 199 2.62 -10.28 2.88
C TRP A 199 3.64 -11.42 3.07
N THR A 200 4.86 -11.14 3.54
CA THR A 200 5.86 -12.21 3.75
C THR A 200 5.44 -13.18 4.85
N CYS A 201 4.87 -12.68 5.96
CA CYS A 201 4.28 -13.53 7.00
C CYS A 201 3.12 -14.37 6.45
N PHE A 202 2.27 -13.80 5.59
CA PHE A 202 1.16 -14.53 4.98
C PHE A 202 1.65 -15.67 4.07
N VAL A 203 2.64 -15.40 3.20
CA VAL A 203 3.28 -16.41 2.34
C VAL A 203 3.89 -17.53 3.17
N LEU A 204 4.70 -17.17 4.17
CA LEU A 204 5.38 -18.14 5.03
C LEU A 204 4.35 -19.00 5.80
N GLY A 205 3.32 -18.37 6.36
CA GLY A 205 2.25 -19.07 7.04
C GLY A 205 1.50 -20.05 6.13
N SER A 206 1.19 -19.61 4.90
CA SER A 206 0.52 -20.45 3.89
C SER A 206 1.36 -21.66 3.49
N LEU A 207 2.68 -21.49 3.33
CA LEU A 207 3.62 -22.57 3.05
C LEU A 207 3.70 -23.57 4.21
N LEU A 208 3.76 -23.10 5.47
CA LEU A 208 3.79 -23.99 6.64
C LEU A 208 2.51 -24.84 6.75
N VAL A 209 1.34 -24.23 6.49
CA VAL A 209 0.05 -24.94 6.46
C VAL A 209 0.03 -25.96 5.31
N ALA A 210 0.57 -25.62 4.14
CA ALA A 210 0.67 -26.53 3.01
C ALA A 210 1.59 -27.73 3.29
N ILE A 211 2.79 -27.49 3.82
CA ILE A 211 3.74 -28.55 4.21
C ILE A 211 3.08 -29.48 5.24
N TYR A 212 2.37 -28.91 6.21
CA TYR A 212 1.62 -29.69 7.18
C TYR A 212 0.53 -30.55 6.53
N ALA A 213 -0.26 -29.97 5.62
CA ALA A 213 -1.34 -30.67 4.93
C ALA A 213 -0.80 -31.84 4.08
N VAL A 214 0.27 -31.63 3.32
CA VAL A 214 0.89 -32.65 2.46
C VAL A 214 1.43 -33.82 3.28
N ARG A 215 2.08 -33.55 4.43
CA ARG A 215 2.60 -34.61 5.32
C ARG A 215 1.52 -35.48 5.96
N ARG A 216 0.25 -35.06 5.92
CA ARG A 216 -0.89 -35.78 6.49
C ARG A 216 -1.81 -36.38 5.43
N LEU A 217 -1.43 -36.32 4.15
CA LEU A 217 -2.17 -36.99 3.10
C LEU A 217 -2.00 -38.52 3.23
N PRO A 218 -3.09 -39.31 3.06
CA PRO A 218 -3.00 -40.76 2.98
C PRO A 218 -2.13 -41.20 1.80
N ASP A 219 -1.41 -42.31 1.96
CA ASP A 219 -0.62 -42.94 0.90
C ASP A 219 -1.51 -43.20 -0.33
N GLY A 220 -1.04 -42.79 -1.52
CA GLY A 220 -1.78 -42.86 -2.78
C GLY A 220 -2.53 -41.59 -3.21
N LYS A 221 -2.62 -40.55 -2.36
CA LYS A 221 -3.23 -39.24 -2.72
C LYS A 221 -2.21 -38.15 -3.07
N THR A 222 -0.94 -38.50 -3.28
CA THR A 222 0.13 -37.58 -3.68
C THR A 222 -0.15 -36.88 -5.01
N ALA A 223 -0.80 -37.57 -5.96
CA ALA A 223 -1.25 -37.00 -7.23
C ALA A 223 -2.25 -35.84 -7.05
N ILE A 224 -3.12 -35.92 -6.02
CA ILE A 224 -4.07 -34.83 -5.69
C ILE A 224 -3.31 -33.63 -5.11
N GLY A 225 -2.28 -33.88 -4.30
CA GLY A 225 -1.38 -32.82 -3.80
C GLY A 225 -0.68 -32.07 -4.92
N LEU A 226 -0.20 -32.78 -5.94
CA LEU A 226 0.37 -32.18 -7.17
C LEU A 226 -0.67 -31.39 -7.96
N ALA A 227 -1.89 -31.91 -8.11
CA ALA A 227 -2.96 -31.20 -8.81
C ALA A 227 -3.35 -29.87 -8.12
N LEU A 228 -3.27 -29.81 -6.79
CA LEU A 228 -3.52 -28.57 -6.04
C LEU A 228 -2.48 -27.47 -6.30
N ILE A 229 -1.25 -27.84 -6.70
CA ILE A 229 -0.22 -26.87 -7.12
C ILE A 229 -0.58 -26.22 -8.47
N CYS A 230 -1.40 -26.88 -9.30
CA CYS A 230 -1.86 -26.29 -10.55
C CYS A 230 -2.83 -25.11 -10.34
N LEU A 231 -3.50 -25.00 -9.19
CA LEU A 231 -4.41 -23.90 -8.88
C LEU A 231 -3.72 -22.52 -8.88
N PRO A 232 -2.65 -22.27 -8.09
CA PRO A 232 -1.95 -20.99 -8.13
C PRO A 232 -1.36 -20.68 -9.51
N LEU A 233 -0.83 -21.69 -10.22
CA LEU A 233 -0.26 -21.52 -11.56
C LEU A 233 -1.32 -21.13 -12.59
N GLY A 234 -2.46 -21.83 -12.60
CA GLY A 234 -3.58 -21.53 -13.50
C GLY A 234 -4.17 -20.15 -13.25
N ALA A 235 -4.36 -19.79 -11.98
CA ALA A 235 -4.84 -18.45 -11.61
C ALA A 235 -3.86 -17.36 -12.04
N LEU A 236 -2.55 -17.56 -11.82
CA LEU A 236 -1.52 -16.62 -12.27
C LEU A 236 -1.50 -16.47 -13.79
N ALA A 237 -1.63 -17.58 -14.53
CA ALA A 237 -1.70 -17.55 -15.99
C ALA A 237 -2.90 -16.73 -16.49
N ILE A 238 -4.07 -16.88 -15.86
CA ILE A 238 -5.27 -16.10 -16.20
C ILE A 238 -5.03 -14.60 -16.00
N VAL A 239 -4.38 -14.19 -14.90
CA VAL A 239 -4.13 -12.77 -14.60
C VAL A 239 -3.05 -12.16 -15.51
N ILE A 240 -2.03 -12.92 -15.87
CA ILE A 240 -0.90 -12.41 -16.67
C ILE A 240 -1.19 -12.44 -18.19
N THR A 241 -2.12 -13.27 -18.66
CA THR A 241 -2.38 -13.41 -20.11
C THR A 241 -2.83 -12.09 -20.76
N PRO A 242 -3.83 -11.34 -20.26
CA PRO A 242 -4.23 -10.07 -20.86
C PRO A 242 -3.10 -9.03 -21.01
N PRO A 243 -2.28 -8.73 -19.99
CA PRO A 243 -1.18 -7.76 -20.14
C PRO A 243 -0.05 -8.27 -21.06
N ILE A 244 0.17 -9.59 -21.18
CA ILE A 244 1.09 -10.12 -22.22
C ILE A 244 0.56 -9.83 -23.62
N ILE A 245 -0.73 -10.07 -23.87
CA ILE A 245 -1.36 -9.76 -25.16
C ILE A 245 -1.32 -8.25 -25.43
N GLY A 246 -1.60 -7.43 -24.42
CA GLY A 246 -1.48 -5.97 -24.51
C GLY A 246 -0.07 -5.51 -24.88
N GLN A 247 0.95 -6.06 -24.22
CA GLN A 247 2.36 -5.78 -24.52
C GLN A 247 2.73 -6.17 -25.96
N HIS A 248 2.24 -7.33 -26.43
CA HIS A 248 2.48 -7.76 -27.80
C HIS A 248 1.95 -6.73 -28.81
N TYR A 249 0.70 -6.30 -28.66
CA TYR A 249 0.13 -5.26 -29.52
C TYR A 249 0.85 -3.92 -29.39
N PHE A 250 1.31 -3.54 -28.20
CA PHE A 250 2.10 -2.32 -28.01
C PHE A 250 3.42 -2.38 -28.80
N ASN A 251 4.11 -3.52 -28.75
CA ASN A 251 5.36 -3.73 -29.50
C ASN A 251 5.09 -3.74 -31.02
N SER A 252 4.03 -4.41 -31.48
CA SER A 252 3.64 -4.40 -32.90
C SER A 252 3.33 -2.99 -33.39
N GLY A 253 2.57 -2.20 -32.61
CA GLY A 253 2.30 -0.79 -32.92
C GLY A 253 3.55 0.08 -32.95
N SER A 254 4.54 -0.21 -32.10
CA SER A 254 5.84 0.47 -32.10
C SER A 254 6.66 0.14 -33.35
N ILE A 255 6.64 -1.12 -33.80
CA ILE A 255 7.30 -1.56 -35.04
C ILE A 255 6.62 -0.92 -36.26
N ALA A 256 5.29 -0.95 -36.33
CA ALA A 256 4.52 -0.33 -37.42
C ALA A 256 4.78 1.19 -37.48
N LYS A 257 4.84 1.87 -36.31
CA LYS A 257 5.21 3.29 -36.23
C LYS A 257 6.61 3.55 -36.79
N ALA A 258 7.59 2.70 -36.47
CA ALA A 258 8.96 2.83 -36.98
C ALA A 258 9.05 2.61 -38.50
N GLN A 259 8.18 1.78 -39.05
CA GLN A 259 8.06 1.52 -40.50
C GLN A 259 7.25 2.60 -41.25
N GLY A 260 6.65 3.56 -40.54
CA GLY A 260 5.79 4.60 -41.13
C GLY A 260 4.36 4.15 -41.42
N HIS A 261 3.97 2.93 -41.02
CA HIS A 261 2.62 2.40 -41.13
C HIS A 261 1.71 2.97 -40.03
N ASN A 262 1.41 4.27 -40.11
CA ASN A 262 0.77 5.01 -39.04
C ASN A 262 -0.64 4.49 -38.68
N GLN A 263 -1.46 4.06 -39.65
CA GLN A 263 -2.81 3.55 -39.37
C GLN A 263 -2.77 2.21 -38.63
N GLU A 264 -1.88 1.31 -39.05
CA GLU A 264 -1.65 0.03 -38.39
C GLU A 264 -1.16 0.24 -36.95
N ALA A 265 -0.22 1.16 -36.76
CA ALA A 265 0.27 1.52 -35.43
C ALA A 265 -0.84 2.02 -34.50
N ILE A 266 -1.72 2.91 -34.97
CA ILE A 266 -2.88 3.38 -34.18
C ILE A 266 -3.81 2.22 -33.81
N ALA A 267 -4.10 1.32 -34.76
CA ALA A 267 -4.98 0.18 -34.52
C ALA A 267 -4.39 -0.76 -33.45
N ASP A 268 -3.10 -1.03 -33.51
CA ASP A 268 -2.42 -1.90 -32.55
C ASP A 268 -2.26 -1.26 -31.17
N TYR A 269 -1.99 0.04 -31.07
CA TYR A 269 -2.02 0.74 -29.78
C TYR A 269 -3.41 0.70 -29.13
N ARG A 270 -4.49 0.86 -29.90
CA ARG A 270 -5.86 0.73 -29.38
C ARG A 270 -6.16 -0.69 -28.90
N LYS A 271 -5.67 -1.73 -29.59
CA LYS A 271 -5.76 -3.11 -29.11
C LYS A 271 -4.98 -3.30 -27.82
N ALA A 272 -3.77 -2.74 -27.72
CA ALA A 272 -2.96 -2.79 -26.50
C ALA A 272 -3.72 -2.23 -25.29
N MET A 273 -4.35 -1.06 -25.45
CA MET A 273 -5.16 -0.43 -24.39
C MET A 273 -6.41 -1.24 -24.02
N LYS A 274 -7.00 -1.98 -24.96
CA LYS A 274 -8.15 -2.85 -24.71
C LYS A 274 -7.76 -4.07 -23.87
N TRP A 275 -6.60 -4.64 -24.12
CA TRP A 275 -6.10 -5.82 -23.41
C TRP A 275 -5.41 -5.49 -22.09
N ASP A 276 -4.87 -4.27 -21.96
CA ASP A 276 -4.13 -3.84 -20.80
C ASP A 276 -4.53 -2.41 -20.38
N ALA A 277 -5.25 -2.35 -19.26
CA ALA A 277 -5.71 -1.09 -18.69
C ALA A 277 -4.56 -0.17 -18.23
N TRP A 278 -3.33 -0.69 -18.06
CA TRP A 278 -2.15 0.15 -17.83
C TRP A 278 -1.89 1.10 -19.01
N HIS A 279 -1.94 0.58 -20.24
CA HIS A 279 -1.77 1.38 -21.45
C HIS A 279 -2.93 2.36 -21.66
N ALA A 280 -4.14 1.99 -21.25
CA ALA A 280 -5.31 2.87 -21.36
C ALA A 280 -5.23 4.12 -20.47
N GLN A 281 -4.32 4.16 -19.50
CA GLN A 281 -4.10 5.31 -18.63
C GLN A 281 -2.85 6.11 -19.05
N ASP A 282 -2.04 5.62 -19.98
CA ASP A 282 -0.78 6.24 -20.36
C ASP A 282 -0.99 7.45 -21.28
N ILE A 283 -0.76 8.65 -20.74
CA ILE A 283 -0.90 9.90 -21.48
C ILE A 283 0.06 9.97 -22.68
N GLY A 284 1.25 9.37 -22.57
CA GLY A 284 2.23 9.34 -23.66
C GLY A 284 1.79 8.48 -24.84
N LEU A 285 0.99 7.44 -24.58
CA LEU A 285 0.41 6.63 -25.63
C LEU A 285 -0.69 7.38 -26.39
N TYR A 286 -1.55 8.12 -25.68
CA TYR A 286 -2.53 9.01 -26.32
C TYR A 286 -1.84 10.10 -27.16
N ALA A 287 -0.79 10.74 -26.62
CA ALA A 287 0.02 11.71 -27.37
C ALA A 287 0.61 11.10 -28.65
N THR A 288 1.17 9.89 -28.55
CA THR A 288 1.71 9.16 -29.71
C THR A 288 0.62 8.88 -30.76
N ILE A 289 -0.58 8.49 -30.35
CA ILE A 289 -1.72 8.30 -31.25
C ILE A 289 -2.09 9.63 -31.93
N GLY A 290 -2.13 10.73 -31.18
CA GLY A 290 -2.39 12.07 -31.72
C GLY A 290 -1.36 12.51 -32.76
N ASP A 291 -0.07 12.25 -32.53
CA ASP A 291 1.00 12.54 -33.50
C ASP A 291 0.83 11.72 -34.79
N LEU A 292 0.43 10.46 -34.68
CA LEU A 292 0.19 9.60 -35.83
C LEU A 292 -1.06 10.04 -36.61
N GLN A 293 -2.11 10.49 -35.91
CA GLN A 293 -3.30 11.08 -36.53
C GLN A 293 -2.97 12.35 -37.31
N LYS A 294 -2.12 13.23 -36.75
CA LYS A 294 -1.59 14.43 -37.42
C LYS A 294 -0.94 14.09 -38.76
N LYS A 295 -0.06 13.08 -38.75
CA LYS A 295 0.67 12.62 -39.95
C LYS A 295 -0.24 12.02 -41.02
N ASN A 296 -1.36 11.44 -40.62
CA ASN A 296 -2.35 10.85 -41.52
C ASN A 296 -3.42 11.82 -42.02
N GLY A 297 -3.36 13.11 -41.65
CA GLY A 297 -4.37 14.10 -42.04
C GLY A 297 -5.75 13.86 -41.43
N ILE A 298 -5.84 13.08 -40.34
CA ILE A 298 -7.09 12.87 -39.59
C ILE A 298 -7.41 14.15 -38.81
N GLU A 299 -8.70 14.50 -38.72
CA GLU A 299 -9.24 15.75 -38.15
C GLU A 299 -8.47 16.29 -36.92
N ASN A 300 -8.34 17.62 -36.86
CA ASN A 300 -7.56 18.34 -35.86
C ASN A 300 -8.18 18.39 -34.44
N ASN A 301 -9.38 17.82 -34.23
CA ASN A 301 -10.16 18.01 -33.00
C ASN A 301 -10.38 16.73 -32.17
N SER A 302 -9.54 15.70 -32.34
CA SER A 302 -9.59 14.52 -31.47
C SER A 302 -8.96 14.81 -30.10
N PRO A 303 -9.43 14.15 -29.02
CA PRO A 303 -8.81 14.31 -27.69
C PRO A 303 -7.34 13.85 -27.67
N GLU A 304 -6.95 12.86 -28.47
CA GLU A 304 -5.55 12.46 -28.61
C GLU A 304 -4.68 13.55 -29.26
N ARG A 305 -5.23 14.34 -30.20
CA ARG A 305 -4.52 15.48 -30.81
C ARG A 305 -4.33 16.62 -29.81
N HIS A 306 -5.33 16.90 -28.99
CA HIS A 306 -5.22 17.85 -27.88
C HIS A 306 -4.15 17.42 -26.88
N ILE A 307 -4.11 16.13 -26.49
CA ILE A 307 -3.06 15.60 -25.60
C ILE A 307 -1.67 15.69 -26.23
N SER A 308 -1.52 15.29 -27.51
CA SER A 308 -0.27 15.45 -28.27
C SER A 308 0.23 16.89 -28.23
N ARG A 309 -0.66 17.85 -28.52
CA ARG A 309 -0.32 19.27 -28.47
C ARG A 309 0.04 19.74 -27.08
N ALA A 310 -0.67 19.29 -26.05
CA ALA A 310 -0.36 19.62 -24.67
C ALA A 310 1.05 19.15 -24.26
N VAL A 311 1.45 17.95 -24.66
CA VAL A 311 2.80 17.43 -24.36
C VAL A 311 3.89 18.25 -25.05
N GLU A 312 3.68 18.67 -26.30
CA GLU A 312 4.59 19.61 -26.98
C GLU A 312 4.73 20.94 -26.19
N LEU A 313 3.60 21.48 -25.70
CA LEU A 313 3.55 22.74 -24.96
C LEU A 313 4.18 22.62 -23.55
N GLN A 314 3.99 21.50 -22.85
CA GLN A 314 4.66 21.21 -21.58
C GLN A 314 6.18 21.22 -21.74
N GLN A 315 6.69 20.58 -22.81
CA GLN A 315 8.14 20.57 -23.11
C GLN A 315 8.68 21.98 -23.40
N ALA A 316 7.87 22.83 -24.02
CA ALA A 316 8.17 24.25 -24.24
C ALA A 316 7.98 25.12 -22.99
N LYS A 317 7.52 24.55 -21.86
CA LYS A 317 7.14 25.24 -20.62
C LYS A 317 6.00 26.26 -20.81
N GLU A 318 5.18 26.07 -21.84
CA GLU A 318 3.96 26.84 -22.10
C GLU A 318 2.78 26.23 -21.33
N TYR A 319 2.88 26.22 -20.00
CA TYR A 319 1.98 25.45 -19.14
C TYR A 319 0.50 25.83 -19.28
N GLU A 320 0.17 27.12 -19.40
CA GLU A 320 -1.23 27.57 -19.53
C GLU A 320 -1.88 27.05 -20.82
N ALA A 321 -1.14 27.10 -21.93
CA ALA A 321 -1.60 26.55 -23.20
C ALA A 321 -1.72 25.02 -23.13
N ALA A 322 -0.79 24.35 -22.46
CA ALA A 322 -0.89 22.90 -22.23
C ALA A 322 -2.13 22.52 -21.41
N ILE A 323 -2.41 23.25 -20.32
CA ILE A 323 -3.60 23.04 -19.48
C ILE A 323 -4.88 23.25 -20.29
N PHE A 324 -4.92 24.26 -21.17
CA PHE A 324 -6.05 24.50 -22.06
C PHE A 324 -6.31 23.30 -22.98
N GLU A 325 -5.27 22.79 -23.64
CA GLU A 325 -5.39 21.62 -24.52
C GLU A 325 -5.79 20.35 -23.75
N LEU A 326 -5.23 20.12 -22.55
CA LEU A 326 -5.63 19.00 -21.69
C LEU A 326 -7.09 19.12 -21.22
N SER A 327 -7.56 20.34 -20.97
CA SER A 327 -8.96 20.58 -20.59
C SER A 327 -9.91 20.20 -21.72
N ARG A 328 -9.56 20.51 -22.98
CA ARG A 328 -10.33 20.07 -24.16
C ARG A 328 -10.34 18.55 -24.30
N ALA A 329 -9.20 17.90 -24.08
CA ALA A 329 -9.14 16.44 -24.08
C ALA A 329 -9.97 15.81 -22.94
N ALA A 330 -10.08 16.50 -21.80
CA ALA A 330 -10.85 16.06 -20.63
C ALA A 330 -12.38 16.17 -20.79
N GLU A 331 -12.88 16.86 -21.83
CA GLU A 331 -14.30 16.88 -22.23
C GLU A 331 -14.76 15.57 -22.87
N ALA A 332 -13.82 14.73 -23.31
CA ALA A 332 -14.12 13.39 -23.80
C ALA A 332 -14.69 12.49 -22.67
N SER A 333 -15.05 11.26 -23.01
CA SER A 333 -15.51 10.26 -22.05
C SER A 333 -14.49 9.13 -21.84
N GLY A 334 -14.55 8.47 -20.68
CA GLY A 334 -13.79 7.25 -20.42
C GLY A 334 -12.34 7.50 -19.99
N ALA A 335 -11.46 6.53 -20.27
CA ALA A 335 -10.11 6.50 -19.75
C ALA A 335 -9.23 7.67 -20.21
N ILE A 336 -9.45 8.17 -21.44
CA ILE A 336 -8.72 9.32 -21.99
C ILE A 336 -9.00 10.60 -21.22
N ALA A 337 -10.27 10.83 -20.84
CA ALA A 337 -10.65 12.01 -20.08
C ALA A 337 -10.07 11.97 -18.66
N ALA A 338 -10.09 10.80 -18.03
CA ALA A 338 -9.45 10.61 -16.72
C ALA A 338 -7.92 10.82 -16.79
N ALA A 339 -7.26 10.33 -17.84
CA ALA A 339 -5.83 10.56 -18.06
C ALA A 339 -5.53 12.05 -18.30
N ALA A 340 -6.33 12.74 -19.13
CA ALA A 340 -6.18 14.17 -19.42
C ALA A 340 -6.38 15.06 -18.18
N ARG A 341 -7.38 14.77 -17.33
CA ARG A 341 -7.59 15.51 -16.06
C ARG A 341 -6.41 15.35 -15.10
N ARG A 342 -5.90 14.12 -14.96
CA ARG A 342 -4.71 13.85 -14.14
C ARG A 342 -3.49 14.61 -14.66
N GLU A 343 -3.25 14.57 -15.96
CA GLU A 343 -2.13 15.28 -16.56
C GLU A 343 -2.30 16.80 -16.42
N SER A 344 -3.53 17.31 -16.54
CA SER A 344 -3.85 18.72 -16.31
C SER A 344 -3.54 19.13 -14.87
N ALA A 345 -3.91 18.30 -13.89
CA ALA A 345 -3.58 18.52 -12.49
C ALA A 345 -2.05 18.54 -12.26
N LYS A 346 -1.30 17.59 -12.84
CA LYS A 346 0.17 17.58 -12.77
C LYS A 346 0.79 18.84 -13.39
N THR A 347 0.31 19.26 -14.56
CA THR A 347 0.76 20.48 -15.24
C THR A 347 0.47 21.73 -14.40
N ARG A 348 -0.68 21.80 -13.72
CA ARG A 348 -1.00 22.90 -12.80
C ARG A 348 -0.09 22.91 -11.57
N ILE A 349 0.35 21.76 -11.07
CA ILE A 349 1.33 21.69 -9.98
C ILE A 349 2.65 22.32 -10.43
N GLU A 350 3.14 21.95 -11.61
CA GLU A 350 4.38 22.49 -12.19
C GLU A 350 4.29 24.00 -12.44
N LEU A 351 3.19 24.46 -13.04
CA LEU A 351 2.92 25.89 -13.20
C LEU A 351 2.89 26.61 -11.85
N GLY A 352 2.21 26.05 -10.86
CA GLY A 352 2.14 26.62 -9.52
C GLY A 352 3.52 26.72 -8.87
N LEU A 353 4.36 25.70 -9.03
CA LEU A 353 5.75 25.73 -8.54
C LEU A 353 6.57 26.82 -9.26
N ALA A 354 6.46 26.93 -10.59
CA ALA A 354 7.15 27.97 -11.36
C ALA A 354 6.70 29.38 -10.94
N LEU A 355 5.40 29.59 -10.75
CA LEU A 355 4.85 30.85 -10.25
C LEU A 355 5.35 31.17 -8.84
N TYR A 356 5.37 30.18 -7.95
CA TYR A 356 5.84 30.34 -6.59
C TYR A 356 7.32 30.76 -6.55
N GLN A 357 8.16 30.10 -7.36
CA GLN A 357 9.58 30.45 -7.51
C GLN A 357 9.78 31.85 -8.10
N ALA A 358 8.88 32.30 -8.98
CA ALA A 358 8.88 33.66 -9.52
C ALA A 358 8.28 34.72 -8.56
N GLY A 359 7.86 34.33 -7.35
CA GLY A 359 7.22 35.23 -6.38
C GLY A 359 5.73 35.45 -6.58
N GLY A 360 5.12 34.82 -7.59
CA GLY A 360 3.67 34.83 -7.87
C GLY A 360 2.86 33.91 -6.95
N ILE A 361 3.03 34.04 -5.63
CA ILE A 361 2.53 33.07 -4.64
C ILE A 361 1.00 32.90 -4.69
N GLY A 362 0.24 33.99 -4.88
CA GLY A 362 -1.22 33.90 -5.00
C GLY A 362 -1.69 33.10 -6.23
N GLY A 363 -0.99 33.27 -7.35
CA GLY A 363 -1.23 32.49 -8.57
C GLY A 363 -0.84 31.02 -8.40
N ALA A 364 0.24 30.74 -7.66
CA ALA A 364 0.65 29.38 -7.32
C ALA A 364 -0.41 28.64 -6.51
N VAL A 365 -0.88 29.26 -5.42
CA VAL A 365 -1.94 28.70 -4.56
C VAL A 365 -3.21 28.41 -5.36
N THR A 366 -3.61 29.32 -6.25
CA THR A 366 -4.80 29.15 -7.11
C THR A 366 -4.64 27.93 -8.02
N ASN A 367 -3.49 27.76 -8.67
CA ASN A 367 -3.22 26.62 -9.53
C ASN A 367 -3.20 25.29 -8.76
N TRP A 368 -2.62 25.27 -7.56
CA TRP A 368 -2.64 24.09 -6.69
C TRP A 368 -4.05 23.73 -6.20
N GLN A 369 -4.89 24.71 -5.87
CA GLN A 369 -6.29 24.47 -5.54
C GLN A 369 -7.06 23.85 -6.72
N LEU A 370 -6.86 24.38 -7.93
CA LEU A 370 -7.47 23.84 -9.15
C LEU A 370 -6.96 22.43 -9.48
N ALA A 371 -5.66 22.17 -9.29
CA ALA A 371 -5.09 20.84 -9.46
C ALA A 371 -5.77 19.80 -8.54
N LEU A 372 -6.01 20.18 -7.28
CA LEU A 372 -6.69 19.31 -6.32
C LEU A 372 -8.16 19.08 -6.65
N ALA A 373 -8.83 20.09 -7.22
CA ALA A 373 -10.20 19.97 -7.68
C ALA A 373 -10.34 19.04 -8.89
N ASP A 374 -9.39 19.10 -9.82
CA ASP A 374 -9.39 18.29 -11.04
C ASP A 374 -9.02 16.82 -10.78
N ASP A 375 -8.06 16.56 -9.88
CA ASP A 375 -7.69 15.21 -9.46
C ASP A 375 -7.44 15.14 -7.94
N PRO A 376 -8.49 14.78 -7.15
CA PRO A 376 -8.36 14.61 -5.70
C PRO A 376 -7.36 13.52 -5.30
N THR A 377 -6.99 12.59 -6.19
CA THR A 377 -6.01 11.54 -5.87
C THR A 377 -4.60 12.09 -5.71
N GLN A 378 -4.35 13.32 -6.17
CA GLN A 378 -3.07 14.01 -6.04
C GLN A 378 -2.93 14.76 -4.69
N GLU A 379 -3.89 14.61 -3.77
CA GLU A 379 -3.94 15.35 -2.51
C GLU A 379 -2.61 15.32 -1.72
N VAL A 380 -2.00 14.14 -1.59
CA VAL A 380 -0.73 13.98 -0.87
C VAL A 380 0.39 14.85 -1.45
N PHE A 381 0.38 15.09 -2.77
CA PHE A 381 1.36 15.90 -3.46
C PHE A 381 1.08 17.40 -3.34
N ILE A 382 -0.19 17.77 -3.30
CA ILE A 382 -0.60 19.17 -3.40
C ILE A 382 -0.63 19.84 -2.02
N LEU A 383 -1.00 19.10 -0.97
CA LEU A 383 -1.15 19.65 0.37
C LEU A 383 0.11 20.32 0.95
N PRO A 384 1.34 19.80 0.77
CA PRO A 384 2.55 20.50 1.24
C PRO A 384 2.71 21.88 0.59
N TYR A 385 2.44 21.97 -0.73
CA TYR A 385 2.50 23.23 -1.47
C TYR A 385 1.41 24.19 -1.01
N LEU A 386 0.17 23.72 -0.83
CA LEU A 386 -0.93 24.54 -0.33
C LEU A 386 -0.69 25.03 1.09
N ALA A 387 -0.22 24.17 1.99
CA ALA A 387 0.06 24.55 3.38
C ALA A 387 1.08 25.69 3.43
N ARG A 388 2.19 25.57 2.68
CA ARG A 388 3.21 26.61 2.61
C ARG A 388 2.72 27.86 1.88
N GLY A 389 2.09 27.69 0.73
CA GLY A 389 1.57 28.80 -0.07
C GLY A 389 0.55 29.63 0.70
N TYR A 390 -0.37 28.99 1.44
CA TYR A 390 -1.31 29.68 2.32
C TYR A 390 -0.63 30.47 3.43
N PHE A 391 0.41 29.89 4.05
CA PHE A 391 1.21 30.60 5.06
C PHE A 391 1.84 31.88 4.49
N ASP A 392 2.44 31.80 3.30
CA ASP A 392 3.13 32.93 2.68
C ASP A 392 2.18 34.05 2.22
N VAL A 393 0.95 33.72 1.81
CA VAL A 393 -0.09 34.73 1.51
C VAL A 393 -0.83 35.21 2.76
N GLY A 394 -0.43 34.77 3.96
CA GLY A 394 -1.04 35.18 5.23
C GLY A 394 -2.40 34.54 5.54
N ARG A 395 -2.79 33.47 4.83
CA ARG A 395 -4.03 32.70 5.07
C ARG A 395 -3.78 31.58 6.09
N TYR A 396 -3.42 31.95 7.32
CA TYR A 396 -2.92 31.01 8.33
C TYR A 396 -3.95 29.93 8.73
N GLU A 397 -5.25 30.23 8.80
CA GLU A 397 -6.27 29.24 9.10
C GLU A 397 -6.41 28.19 7.99
N ALA A 398 -6.29 28.61 6.72
CA ALA A 398 -6.32 27.69 5.59
C ALA A 398 -5.05 26.81 5.55
N ALA A 399 -3.90 27.38 5.92
CA ALA A 399 -2.66 26.64 6.10
C ALA A 399 -2.81 25.56 7.18
N LEU A 400 -3.40 25.89 8.34
CA LEU A 400 -3.68 24.93 9.42
C LEU A 400 -4.61 23.80 8.97
N GLN A 401 -5.65 24.08 8.18
CA GLN A 401 -6.51 23.04 7.61
C GLN A 401 -5.75 22.10 6.69
N ALA A 402 -4.84 22.62 5.87
CA ALA A 402 -3.98 21.81 5.01
C ALA A 402 -2.98 20.97 5.83
N VAL A 403 -2.38 21.56 6.87
CA VAL A 403 -1.50 20.89 7.84
C VAL A 403 -2.21 19.70 8.50
N ASP A 404 -3.42 19.90 9.03
CA ASP A 404 -4.17 18.85 9.72
C ASP A 404 -4.59 17.70 8.78
N ARG A 405 -4.92 18.01 7.52
CA ARG A 405 -5.17 17.00 6.48
C ARG A 405 -3.90 16.22 6.16
N LEU A 406 -2.78 16.93 5.96
CA LEU A 406 -1.52 16.33 5.59
C LEU A 406 -1.03 15.38 6.69
N ILE A 407 -1.04 15.78 7.97
CA ILE A 407 -0.63 14.94 9.10
C ILE A 407 -1.38 13.61 9.15
N LYS A 408 -2.67 13.59 8.80
CA LYS A 408 -3.47 12.35 8.74
C LYS A 408 -2.95 11.41 7.66
N ILE A 409 -2.62 11.96 6.49
CA ILE A 409 -2.16 11.21 5.32
C ILE A 409 -0.75 10.66 5.53
N ILE A 410 0.19 11.51 5.96
CA ILE A 410 1.62 11.16 6.11
C ILE A 410 1.98 10.66 7.52
N SER A 411 0.99 10.26 8.33
CA SER A 411 1.15 9.92 9.75
C SER A 411 2.23 8.87 10.06
N SER A 412 2.60 8.04 9.08
CA SER A 412 3.67 7.04 9.18
C SER A 412 5.09 7.59 8.99
N HIS A 413 5.26 8.83 8.54
CA HIS A 413 6.57 9.43 8.21
C HIS A 413 6.96 10.47 9.25
N SER A 414 7.72 10.04 10.27
CA SER A 414 8.03 10.88 11.44
C SER A 414 8.68 12.22 11.07
N SER A 415 9.65 12.23 10.16
CA SER A 415 10.38 13.44 9.77
C SER A 415 9.49 14.43 9.01
N MET A 416 8.74 13.97 7.99
CA MET A 416 7.81 14.84 7.26
C MET A 416 6.69 15.38 8.16
N VAL A 417 6.18 14.56 9.08
CA VAL A 417 5.18 14.99 10.07
C VAL A 417 5.76 16.07 10.98
N ALA A 418 7.04 15.99 11.35
CA ALA A 418 7.71 17.02 12.14
C ALA A 418 7.74 18.36 11.38
N ASP A 419 8.15 18.37 10.11
CA ASP A 419 8.21 19.58 9.27
C ASP A 419 6.83 20.26 9.18
N VAL A 420 5.78 19.45 9.01
CA VAL A 420 4.40 19.93 8.92
C VAL A 420 3.89 20.47 10.26
N TYR A 421 4.26 19.85 11.39
CA TYR A 421 3.97 20.42 12.71
C TYR A 421 4.71 21.75 12.95
N SER A 422 5.94 21.90 12.47
CA SER A 422 6.69 23.16 12.56
C SER A 422 5.97 24.28 11.82
N LEU A 423 5.50 24.02 10.59
CA LEU A 423 4.70 24.97 9.82
C LEU A 423 3.39 25.33 10.55
N GLY A 424 2.71 24.35 11.15
CA GLY A 424 1.52 24.60 11.96
C GLY A 424 1.80 25.46 13.19
N GLY A 425 2.94 25.24 13.86
CA GLY A 425 3.41 26.08 14.96
C GLY A 425 3.63 27.53 14.52
N ASP A 426 4.28 27.73 13.37
CA ASP A 426 4.50 29.06 12.78
C ASP A 426 3.17 29.75 12.44
N CYS A 427 2.18 29.01 11.92
CA CYS A 427 0.84 29.54 11.68
C CYS A 427 0.17 30.02 12.98
N TYR A 428 0.19 29.21 14.05
CA TYR A 428 -0.39 29.61 15.34
C TYR A 428 0.32 30.82 15.95
N ALA A 429 1.65 30.90 15.83
CA ALA A 429 2.41 32.05 16.29
C ALA A 429 2.00 33.33 15.55
N LYS A 430 1.82 33.26 14.21
CA LYS A 430 1.34 34.40 13.41
C LYS A 430 -0.09 34.83 13.74
N LEU A 431 -0.91 33.90 14.23
CA LEU A 431 -2.26 34.18 14.73
C LEU A 431 -2.28 34.69 16.19
N GLY A 432 -1.12 34.81 16.86
CA GLY A 432 -1.04 35.21 18.27
C GLY A 432 -1.50 34.13 19.26
N ARG A 433 -1.54 32.86 18.82
CA ARG A 433 -1.98 31.70 19.62
C ARG A 433 -0.78 30.95 20.19
N ASP A 434 -0.01 31.61 21.05
CA ASP A 434 1.31 31.13 21.52
C ASP A 434 1.26 29.76 22.23
N ALA A 435 0.19 29.47 22.95
CA ALA A 435 0.02 28.18 23.62
C ALA A 435 -0.11 27.02 22.61
N ASP A 436 -0.87 27.23 21.53
CA ASP A 436 -1.03 26.24 20.46
C ASP A 436 0.26 26.12 19.63
N ALA A 437 0.94 27.23 19.39
CA ALA A 437 2.25 27.24 18.71
C ALA A 437 3.27 26.38 19.47
N ARG A 438 3.46 26.62 20.77
CA ARG A 438 4.34 25.80 21.64
C ARG A 438 3.96 24.33 21.63
N ARG A 439 2.65 24.02 21.64
CA ARG A 439 2.19 22.63 21.53
C ARG A 439 2.61 22.00 20.19
N TYR A 440 2.44 22.70 19.07
CA TYR A 440 2.81 22.20 17.75
C TYR A 440 4.33 22.03 17.60
N TYR A 441 5.14 22.97 18.09
CA TYR A 441 6.60 22.79 18.13
C TYR A 441 7.02 21.60 19.01
N SER A 442 6.35 21.39 20.15
CA SER A 442 6.61 20.22 21.00
C SER A 442 6.25 18.90 20.30
N LEU A 443 5.13 18.87 19.55
CA LEU A 443 4.74 17.71 18.74
C LEU A 443 5.72 17.46 17.60
N SER A 444 6.19 18.54 16.95
CA SER A 444 7.22 18.50 15.92
C SER A 444 8.52 17.88 16.44
N TYR A 445 9.02 18.38 17.58
CA TYR A 445 10.22 17.86 18.23
C TYR A 445 10.06 16.40 18.67
N ALA A 446 8.91 16.02 19.24
CA ALA A 446 8.65 14.64 19.66
C ALA A 446 8.65 13.65 18.48
N LYS A 447 8.33 14.12 17.27
CA LYS A 447 8.35 13.29 16.05
C LYS A 447 9.76 13.14 15.48
N ASP A 448 10.60 14.16 15.59
CA ASP A 448 11.97 14.12 15.09
C ASP A 448 12.92 14.86 16.05
N TRP A 449 13.31 14.19 17.13
CA TRP A 449 14.06 14.81 18.23
C TRP A 449 15.56 14.98 17.94
N ILE A 450 16.09 14.34 16.90
CA ILE A 450 17.53 14.26 16.62
C ILE A 450 18.04 15.47 15.83
N VAL A 451 17.21 16.04 14.95
CA VAL A 451 17.65 17.00 13.90
C VAL A 451 16.70 18.19 13.69
N ASN A 452 15.62 18.29 14.46
CA ASN A 452 14.62 19.34 14.30
C ASN A 452 14.98 20.60 15.08
N TYR A 453 16.03 21.29 14.61
CA TYR A 453 16.56 22.50 15.22
C TYR A 453 15.55 23.66 15.21
N TRP A 454 14.66 23.73 14.22
CA TRP A 454 13.63 24.78 14.15
C TRP A 454 12.64 24.71 15.32
N ALA A 455 12.13 23.53 15.64
CA ALA A 455 11.22 23.38 16.76
C ALA A 455 11.89 23.76 18.09
N ILE A 456 13.18 23.44 18.24
CA ILE A 456 13.97 23.77 19.43
C ILE A 456 14.15 25.29 19.57
N SER A 457 14.54 26.00 18.51
CA SER A 457 14.75 27.46 18.58
C SER A 457 13.46 28.20 18.96
N ARG A 458 12.33 27.78 18.36
CA ARG A 458 11.02 28.36 18.67
C ARG A 458 10.53 28.07 20.09
N LEU A 459 10.84 26.88 20.64
CA LEU A 459 10.54 26.55 22.03
C LEU A 459 11.45 27.31 23.02
N ALA A 460 12.67 27.66 22.61
CA ALA A 460 13.61 28.43 23.40
C ALA A 460 13.30 29.95 23.44
N GLY A 461 12.38 30.43 22.59
CA GLY A 461 11.89 31.81 22.61
C GLY A 461 12.55 32.77 21.61
N GLU A 462 13.23 32.25 20.59
CA GLU A 462 13.68 33.01 19.41
C GLU A 462 12.58 33.11 18.33
#